data_AF-A0AAW4BFF3-F1
#
_entry.id   AF-A0AAW4BFF3-F1
#
_cell.length_a   1.000
_cell.length_b   1.000
_cell.length_c   1.000
_cell.angle_alpha   90.00
_cell.angle_beta   90.00
_cell.angle_gamma   90.00
#
_symmetry.space_group_name_H-M   'P 1'
#
loop_
_entity.id
_entity.type
_entity.pdbx_description
1 polymer ?
#
loop_
_entity_poly.entity_id
_entity_poly.type
_entity_poly.pdbx_seq_one_letter_code
_entity_poly.pdbx_strand_id
1 'polypeptide(L)'
;MARKEIEQKYGFPLFSQPNSVVNLGKNEKLVISDIWSFWDYVIKKGSKDKKGEAFLRSLLEQAKHFYISAESSPVKSQPLLFYYSFLNLSKIMINLRGTFGESKMYMHGMSEKHNHKFVNSEVTKQKQKQQIVQVAHELVSLFDPHISSADIHLNAKSLLNHCVGVHRAYSEIYNQSEIFVRVKSAKLLKDGRELIYRAELACSSSDIAALSSCGYNIVQEGQGVFLEETYSMSTYTPKRGDYYALSQQIRAKGIWYFIGNSGYTMYLSKCPDHRYSQESIIYMIMFYLGSITRYHPYMFDQIFSDKEQWLMSEFLSTQPKQFLYLATANTLGQIVLKAYASF
;
A
#
# COMPACT_ATOMS: atom_id res chain seq x y z
N MET A 1 -31.53 -19.40 -3.51
CA MET A 1 -31.45 -18.82 -4.88
C MET A 1 -30.06 -19.14 -5.41
N ALA A 2 -29.84 -19.14 -6.73
CA ALA A 2 -28.49 -19.37 -7.25
C ALA A 2 -27.58 -18.16 -6.97
N ARG A 3 -26.31 -18.41 -6.60
CA ARG A 3 -25.28 -17.37 -6.44
C ARG A 3 -25.16 -16.58 -7.74
N LYS A 4 -25.44 -15.28 -7.71
CA LYS A 4 -25.32 -14.39 -8.88
C LYS A 4 -24.04 -13.55 -8.78
N GLU A 5 -23.21 -13.58 -9.82
CA GLU A 5 -22.07 -12.68 -9.93
C GLU A 5 -22.53 -11.23 -10.11
N ILE A 6 -21.92 -10.32 -9.37
CA ILE A 6 -22.19 -8.89 -9.44
C ILE A 6 -20.89 -8.10 -9.67
N GLU A 7 -21.04 -6.89 -10.17
CA GLU A 7 -19.91 -6.00 -10.46
C GLU A 7 -19.18 -5.55 -9.18
N GLN A 8 -17.85 -5.51 -9.25
CA GLN A 8 -17.00 -4.94 -8.19
C GLN A 8 -16.97 -3.42 -8.35
N LYS A 9 -17.41 -2.68 -7.33
CA LYS A 9 -17.51 -1.21 -7.34
C LYS A 9 -16.67 -0.58 -6.25
N TYR A 10 -16.45 0.73 -6.35
CA TYR A 10 -15.84 1.53 -5.28
C TYR A 10 -14.46 1.02 -4.86
N GLY A 11 -13.60 0.63 -5.82
CA GLY A 11 -12.25 0.13 -5.52
C GLY A 11 -12.19 -1.22 -4.80
N PHE A 12 -13.29 -1.97 -4.75
CA PHE A 12 -13.35 -3.28 -4.11
C PHE A 12 -12.36 -4.28 -4.76
N PRO A 13 -11.72 -5.18 -3.98
CA PRO A 13 -11.72 -5.26 -2.52
C PRO A 13 -10.57 -4.45 -1.87
N LEU A 14 -9.69 -3.83 -2.65
CA LEU A 14 -8.41 -3.32 -2.16
C LEU A 14 -8.50 -1.92 -1.56
N PHE A 15 -9.32 -1.06 -2.15
CA PHE A 15 -9.35 0.36 -1.84
C PHE A 15 -10.73 0.85 -1.44
N SER A 16 -11.72 -0.03 -1.20
CA SER A 16 -13.04 0.46 -0.80
C SER A 16 -12.98 1.34 0.45
N GLN A 17 -13.70 2.45 0.38
CA GLN A 17 -13.84 3.44 1.44
C GLN A 17 -15.32 3.73 1.67
N PRO A 18 -15.74 4.10 2.90
CA PRO A 18 -17.13 4.39 3.19
C PRO A 18 -17.63 5.63 2.44
N ASN A 19 -16.74 6.59 2.17
CA ASN A 19 -17.01 7.84 1.47
C ASN A 19 -15.88 8.16 0.48
N SER A 20 -16.20 8.93 -0.57
CA SER A 20 -15.19 9.38 -1.55
C SER A 20 -14.64 10.73 -1.09
N VAL A 21 -13.32 10.90 -1.16
CA VAL A 21 -12.70 12.23 -1.00
C VAL A 21 -13.16 13.15 -2.13
N VAL A 22 -13.16 12.64 -3.36
CA VAL A 22 -13.66 13.31 -4.55
C VAL A 22 -14.42 12.31 -5.41
N ASN A 23 -15.55 12.74 -5.99
CA ASN A 23 -16.29 11.91 -6.94
C ASN A 23 -15.73 12.08 -8.35
N LEU A 24 -15.02 11.06 -8.82
CA LEU A 24 -14.36 11.01 -10.14
C LEU A 24 -14.83 9.78 -10.92
N GLY A 25 -14.97 9.92 -12.25
CA GLY A 25 -15.21 8.80 -13.16
C GLY A 25 -16.37 7.88 -12.76
N LYS A 26 -17.41 8.39 -12.10
CA LYS A 26 -18.53 7.59 -11.53
C LYS A 26 -18.09 6.44 -10.59
N ASN A 27 -16.90 6.53 -9.99
CA ASN A 27 -16.25 5.49 -9.19
C ASN A 27 -15.83 4.23 -9.98
N GLU A 28 -15.68 4.37 -11.30
CA GLU A 28 -15.04 3.38 -12.15
C GLU A 28 -13.51 3.47 -12.05
N LYS A 29 -12.82 2.53 -12.69
CA LYS A 29 -11.36 2.52 -12.81
C LYS A 29 -10.85 3.77 -13.52
N LEU A 30 -9.81 4.39 -12.96
CA LEU A 30 -9.12 5.53 -13.56
C LEU A 30 -7.80 5.09 -14.21
N VAL A 31 -7.49 5.68 -15.36
CA VAL A 31 -6.22 5.48 -16.07
C VAL A 31 -5.54 6.85 -16.21
N ILE A 32 -4.32 6.99 -15.68
CA ILE A 32 -3.67 8.28 -15.48
C ILE A 32 -2.25 8.25 -16.08
N SER A 33 -1.95 9.22 -16.93
CA SER A 33 -0.61 9.44 -17.50
C SER A 33 0.23 10.41 -16.67
N ASP A 34 -0.34 11.56 -16.31
CA ASP A 34 0.29 12.58 -15.46
C ASP A 34 -0.35 12.60 -14.06
N ILE A 35 0.28 11.89 -13.14
CA ILE A 35 -0.17 11.77 -11.75
C ILE A 35 -0.12 13.09 -10.99
N TRP A 36 0.80 14.00 -11.36
CA TRP A 36 0.99 15.27 -10.65
C TRP A 36 -0.10 16.27 -11.01
N SER A 37 -0.39 16.42 -12.31
CA SER A 37 -1.54 17.23 -12.77
C SER A 37 -2.86 16.66 -12.26
N PHE A 38 -2.97 15.33 -12.18
CA PHE A 38 -4.13 14.68 -11.59
C PHE A 38 -4.29 15.02 -10.10
N TRP A 39 -3.21 15.00 -9.32
CA TRP A 39 -3.27 15.40 -7.91
C TRP A 39 -3.63 16.88 -7.72
N ASP A 40 -3.16 17.78 -8.59
CA ASP A 40 -3.58 19.20 -8.56
C ASP A 40 -5.11 19.32 -8.74
N TYR A 41 -5.68 18.53 -9.65
CA TYR A 41 -7.14 18.44 -9.82
C TYR A 41 -7.86 17.85 -8.61
N VAL A 42 -7.33 16.77 -8.01
CA VAL A 42 -7.90 16.16 -6.79
C VAL A 42 -7.90 17.16 -5.64
N ILE A 43 -6.81 17.92 -5.45
CA ILE A 43 -6.69 18.94 -4.41
C ILE A 43 -7.72 20.04 -4.62
N LYS A 44 -7.85 20.58 -5.85
CA LYS A 44 -8.85 21.59 -6.18
C LYS A 44 -10.29 21.14 -5.88
N LYS A 45 -10.59 19.86 -6.10
CA LYS A 45 -11.92 19.30 -5.81
C LYS A 45 -12.15 18.90 -4.35
N GLY A 46 -11.11 18.48 -3.65
CA GLY A 46 -11.21 17.95 -2.29
C GLY A 46 -10.96 18.98 -1.19
N SER A 47 -10.40 20.14 -1.52
CA SER A 47 -10.13 21.21 -0.56
C SER A 47 -11.41 21.92 -0.14
N LYS A 48 -11.47 22.31 1.15
CA LYS A 48 -12.64 22.98 1.74
C LYS A 48 -12.62 24.50 1.58
N ASP A 49 -11.43 25.07 1.49
CA ASP A 49 -11.21 26.52 1.37
C ASP A 49 -9.91 26.82 0.58
N LYS A 50 -9.78 28.06 0.13
CA LYS A 50 -8.66 28.52 -0.71
C LYS A 50 -7.30 28.44 0.00
N LYS A 51 -7.27 28.63 1.32
CA LYS A 51 -6.04 28.64 2.10
C LYS A 51 -5.49 27.21 2.23
N GLY A 52 -6.37 26.27 2.58
CA GLY A 52 -6.07 24.84 2.58
C GLY A 52 -5.63 24.35 1.20
N GLU A 53 -6.33 24.76 0.13
CA GLU A 53 -5.92 24.42 -1.23
C GLU A 53 -4.50 24.89 -1.56
N ALA A 54 -4.18 26.15 -1.26
CA ALA A 54 -2.85 26.72 -1.52
C ALA A 54 -1.74 25.96 -0.77
N PHE A 55 -1.96 25.63 0.51
CA PHE A 55 -1.05 24.81 1.30
C PHE A 55 -0.82 23.43 0.67
N LEU A 56 -1.89 22.74 0.28
CA LEU A 56 -1.80 21.41 -0.34
C LEU A 56 -1.10 21.45 -1.69
N ARG A 57 -1.34 22.49 -2.51
CA ARG A 57 -0.65 22.68 -3.80
C ARG A 57 0.84 22.95 -3.62
N SER A 58 1.24 23.70 -2.60
CA SER A 58 2.68 23.89 -2.27
C SER A 58 3.35 22.56 -1.87
N LEU A 59 2.66 21.73 -1.09
CA LEU A 59 3.15 20.37 -0.79
C LEU A 59 3.25 19.50 -2.04
N LEU A 60 2.29 19.63 -2.97
CA LEU A 60 2.27 18.85 -4.20
C LEU A 60 3.44 19.21 -5.11
N GLU A 61 3.73 20.51 -5.25
CA GLU A 61 4.87 21.02 -6.00
C GLU A 61 6.18 20.46 -5.43
N GLN A 62 6.38 20.53 -4.11
CA GLN A 62 7.54 19.93 -3.46
C GLN A 62 7.61 18.42 -3.69
N ALA A 63 6.48 17.70 -3.53
CA ALA A 63 6.44 16.26 -3.74
C ALA A 63 6.85 15.88 -5.17
N LYS A 64 6.35 16.61 -6.18
CA LYS A 64 6.69 16.44 -7.58
C LYS A 64 8.18 16.66 -7.83
N HIS A 65 8.73 17.78 -7.36
CA HIS A 65 10.13 18.12 -7.60
C HIS A 65 11.10 17.16 -6.92
N PHE A 66 10.80 16.72 -5.69
CA PHE A 66 11.59 15.67 -5.04
C PHE A 66 11.56 14.35 -5.82
N TYR A 67 10.39 13.96 -6.35
CA TYR A 67 10.26 12.72 -7.12
C TYR A 67 11.06 12.75 -8.43
N ILE A 68 10.88 13.80 -9.23
CA ILE A 68 11.59 13.95 -10.52
C ILE A 68 13.10 14.06 -10.29
N SER A 69 13.50 14.79 -9.25
CA SER A 69 14.92 14.85 -8.85
C SER A 69 15.45 13.47 -8.47
N ALA A 70 14.67 12.66 -7.75
CA ALA A 70 15.07 11.31 -7.38
C ALA A 70 15.28 10.41 -8.62
N GLU A 71 14.36 10.45 -9.60
CA GLU A 71 14.46 9.63 -10.83
C GLU A 71 15.73 9.92 -11.64
N SER A 72 16.20 11.17 -11.62
CA SER A 72 17.41 11.61 -12.35
C SER A 72 18.70 11.55 -11.52
N SER A 73 18.61 11.24 -10.23
CA SER A 73 19.74 11.27 -9.31
C SER A 73 20.51 9.95 -9.29
N PRO A 74 21.81 9.97 -8.92
CA PRO A 74 22.56 8.76 -8.61
C PRO A 74 21.89 7.95 -7.50
N VAL A 75 22.00 6.62 -7.56
CA VAL A 75 21.37 5.67 -6.61
C VAL A 75 21.58 6.05 -5.15
N LYS A 76 22.75 6.59 -4.80
CA LYS A 76 23.07 7.02 -3.42
C LYS A 76 22.22 8.17 -2.89
N SER A 77 21.55 8.97 -3.72
CA SER A 77 20.69 10.07 -3.25
C SER A 77 19.20 9.85 -3.51
N GLN A 78 18.84 8.90 -4.37
CA GLN A 78 17.44 8.61 -4.71
C GLN A 78 16.55 8.32 -3.50
N PRO A 79 16.92 7.48 -2.51
CA PRO A 79 15.99 7.08 -1.46
C PRO A 79 15.57 8.25 -0.58
N LEU A 80 16.50 9.15 -0.28
CA LEU A 80 16.22 10.36 0.49
C LEU A 80 15.23 11.26 -0.24
N LEU A 81 15.45 11.48 -1.54
CA LEU A 81 14.59 12.32 -2.37
C LEU A 81 13.20 11.70 -2.55
N PHE A 82 13.11 10.39 -2.85
CA PHE A 82 11.83 9.67 -2.90
C PHE A 82 11.10 9.75 -1.57
N TYR A 83 11.80 9.58 -0.44
CA TYR A 83 11.20 9.68 0.88
C TYR A 83 10.58 11.06 1.13
N TYR A 84 11.27 12.16 0.81
CA TYR A 84 10.71 13.51 0.95
C TYR A 84 9.54 13.78 0.00
N SER A 85 9.56 13.18 -1.19
CA SER A 85 8.39 13.18 -2.07
C SER A 85 7.19 12.52 -1.40
N PHE A 86 7.38 11.31 -0.87
CA PHE A 86 6.32 10.55 -0.22
C PHE A 86 5.82 11.24 1.04
N LEU A 87 6.70 11.84 1.83
CA LEU A 87 6.33 12.58 3.04
C LEU A 87 5.40 13.76 2.71
N ASN A 88 5.69 14.52 1.66
CA ASN A 88 4.84 15.64 1.25
C ASN A 88 3.52 15.16 0.63
N LEU A 89 3.53 14.09 -0.17
CA LEU A 89 2.30 13.46 -0.66
C LEU A 89 1.43 12.93 0.49
N SER A 90 2.06 12.34 1.50
CA SER A 90 1.39 11.80 2.69
C SER A 90 0.69 12.90 3.49
N LYS A 91 1.35 14.07 3.65
CA LYS A 91 0.71 15.25 4.24
C LYS A 91 -0.54 15.66 3.47
N ILE A 92 -0.52 15.62 2.14
CA ILE A 92 -1.70 15.92 1.33
C ILE A 92 -2.83 14.94 1.62
N MET A 93 -2.53 13.64 1.62
CA MET A 93 -3.51 12.58 1.85
C MET A 93 -4.20 12.69 3.21
N ILE A 94 -3.42 12.87 4.29
CA ILE A 94 -3.96 12.97 5.65
C ILE A 94 -4.76 14.27 5.85
N ASN A 95 -4.45 15.34 5.13
CA ASN A 95 -5.23 16.58 5.17
C ASN A 95 -6.55 16.46 4.39
N LEU A 96 -6.55 15.80 3.24
CA LEU A 96 -7.77 15.58 2.45
C LEU A 96 -8.74 14.59 3.11
N ARG A 97 -8.21 13.58 3.81
CA ARG A 97 -9.03 12.57 4.53
C ARG A 97 -9.34 12.95 5.97
N GLY A 98 -8.52 13.78 6.59
CA GLY A 98 -8.62 14.16 7.99
C GLY A 98 -9.13 15.59 8.21
N THR A 99 -8.76 16.13 9.37
CA THR A 99 -9.11 17.49 9.81
C THR A 99 -7.87 18.35 10.09
N PHE A 100 -6.70 17.92 9.59
CA PHE A 100 -5.46 18.68 9.71
C PHE A 100 -5.46 19.91 8.79
N GLY A 101 -4.47 20.77 8.98
CA GLY A 101 -4.27 21.96 8.17
C GLY A 101 -2.87 22.52 8.34
N GLU A 102 -2.60 23.64 7.67
CA GLU A 102 -1.32 24.36 7.72
C GLU A 102 -0.89 24.84 9.12
N SER A 103 -1.82 25.02 10.06
CA SER A 103 -1.52 25.45 11.43
C SER A 103 -0.95 24.35 12.32
N LYS A 104 -0.90 23.10 11.84
CA LYS A 104 -0.37 21.96 12.59
C LYS A 104 1.13 21.81 12.38
N MET A 105 1.82 21.41 13.45
CA MET A 105 3.21 20.96 13.36
C MET A 105 3.25 19.53 12.83
N TYR A 106 3.98 19.31 11.74
CA TYR A 106 4.16 17.98 11.14
C TYR A 106 5.57 17.45 11.45
N MET A 107 5.61 16.30 12.10
CA MET A 107 6.82 15.50 12.28
C MET A 107 6.71 14.23 11.43
N HIS A 108 7.83 13.72 10.94
CA HIS A 108 7.80 12.55 10.07
C HIS A 108 7.26 11.28 10.77
N GLY A 109 7.46 11.15 12.08
CA GLY A 109 6.87 10.07 12.89
C GLY A 109 7.53 8.71 12.73
N MET A 110 8.81 8.69 12.35
CA MET A 110 9.61 7.46 12.29
C MET A 110 10.96 7.65 12.97
N SER A 111 11.62 6.55 13.28
CA SER A 111 13.04 6.53 13.65
C SER A 111 13.62 5.18 13.28
N GLU A 112 14.93 5.04 13.37
CA GLU A 112 15.65 3.87 12.90
C GLU A 112 16.79 3.51 13.84
N LYS A 113 17.14 2.23 13.83
CA LYS A 113 18.37 1.72 14.45
C LYS A 113 19.08 0.86 13.44
N HIS A 114 20.32 1.20 13.12
CA HIS A 114 21.07 0.49 12.09
C HIS A 114 21.67 -0.83 12.58
N ASN A 115 21.96 -0.93 13.89
CA ASN A 115 22.47 -2.13 14.53
C ASN A 115 23.66 -2.78 13.77
N HIS A 116 24.53 -1.93 13.21
CA HIS A 116 25.75 -2.23 12.45
C HIS A 116 25.58 -3.02 11.14
N LYS A 117 24.60 -3.92 11.02
CA LYS A 117 24.36 -4.76 9.85
C LYS A 117 22.91 -4.64 9.40
N PHE A 118 22.68 -4.67 8.08
CA PHE A 118 21.35 -4.53 7.49
C PHE A 118 20.34 -5.56 8.04
N VAL A 119 20.77 -6.81 8.20
CA VAL A 119 19.94 -7.89 8.77
C VAL A 119 19.40 -7.58 10.16
N ASN A 120 20.06 -6.72 10.93
CA ASN A 120 19.67 -6.32 12.28
C ASN A 120 18.99 -4.95 12.31
N SER A 121 18.90 -4.25 11.18
CA SER A 121 18.37 -2.91 11.14
C SER A 121 16.88 -2.86 11.43
N GLU A 122 16.47 -1.83 12.16
CA GLU A 122 15.10 -1.60 12.59
C GLU A 122 14.57 -0.25 12.10
N VAL A 123 13.29 -0.25 11.74
CA VAL A 123 12.47 0.95 11.56
C VAL A 123 11.43 0.96 12.66
N THR A 124 11.22 2.13 13.24
CA THR A 124 10.19 2.35 14.25
C THR A 124 9.16 3.33 13.68
N LYS A 125 7.91 2.88 13.54
CA LYS A 125 6.77 3.80 13.42
C LYS A 125 6.50 4.34 14.82
N GLN A 126 6.67 5.63 15.01
CA GLN A 126 6.45 6.25 16.32
C GLN A 126 4.96 6.25 16.69
N LYS A 127 4.71 6.30 18.00
CA LYS A 127 3.39 6.43 18.58
C LYS A 127 2.69 7.71 18.12
N GLN A 128 1.37 7.64 18.10
CA GLN A 128 0.54 8.82 17.90
C GLN A 128 0.81 9.84 19.00
N LYS A 129 0.86 11.12 18.63
CA LYS A 129 1.03 12.23 19.57
C LYS A 129 -0.17 13.15 19.51
N GLN A 130 -0.47 13.79 20.64
CA GLN A 130 -1.45 14.87 20.69
C GLN A 130 -0.76 16.18 20.23
N GLN A 131 -1.51 17.04 19.54
CA GLN A 131 -1.09 18.36 19.01
C GLN A 131 -0.04 18.36 17.88
N ILE A 132 0.81 17.34 17.78
CA ILE A 132 1.79 17.17 16.69
C ILE A 132 1.32 16.04 15.77
N VAL A 133 1.27 16.31 14.48
CA VAL A 133 0.91 15.32 13.47
C VAL A 133 2.13 14.45 13.17
N GLN A 134 2.07 13.18 13.58
CA GLN A 134 3.07 12.18 13.23
C GLN A 134 2.70 11.57 11.88
N VAL A 135 3.26 12.12 10.80
CA VAL A 135 2.83 11.82 9.42
C VAL A 135 2.82 10.32 9.13
N ALA A 136 3.85 9.59 9.54
CA ALA A 136 3.89 8.13 9.35
C ALA A 136 2.76 7.39 10.08
N HIS A 137 2.41 7.80 11.31
CA HIS A 137 1.31 7.16 12.02
C HIS A 137 -0.01 7.42 11.30
N GLU A 138 -0.32 8.69 11.00
CA GLU A 138 -1.57 9.05 10.34
C GLU A 138 -1.68 8.38 8.96
N LEU A 139 -0.61 8.38 8.17
CA LEU A 139 -0.56 7.75 6.86
C LEU A 139 -0.77 6.22 6.94
N VAL A 140 0.00 5.53 7.79
CA VAL A 140 -0.12 4.08 7.93
C VAL A 140 -1.52 3.71 8.44
N SER A 141 -2.13 4.51 9.31
CA SER A 141 -3.53 4.31 9.74
C SER A 141 -4.55 4.46 8.59
N LEU A 142 -4.25 5.22 7.53
CA LEU A 142 -5.09 5.28 6.32
C LEU A 142 -5.03 3.97 5.52
N PHE A 143 -3.87 3.32 5.51
CA PHE A 143 -3.59 2.08 4.76
C PHE A 143 -3.93 0.81 5.54
N ASP A 144 -3.66 0.82 6.84
CA ASP A 144 -3.81 -0.26 7.79
C ASP A 144 -4.64 0.23 9.00
N PRO A 145 -5.99 0.27 8.90
CA PRO A 145 -6.85 0.92 9.92
C PRO A 145 -6.80 0.29 11.32
N HIS A 146 -6.22 -0.89 11.46
CA HIS A 146 -6.06 -1.62 12.73
C HIS A 146 -4.63 -1.53 13.29
N ILE A 147 -3.77 -0.68 12.71
CA ILE A 147 -2.41 -0.47 13.19
C ILE A 147 -2.38 0.07 14.62
N SER A 148 -1.41 -0.37 15.43
CA SER A 148 -1.25 0.12 16.79
C SER A 148 -0.91 1.62 16.85
N SER A 149 -1.54 2.34 17.77
CA SER A 149 -1.21 3.73 18.11
C SER A 149 0.09 3.86 18.92
N ALA A 150 0.65 2.76 19.43
CA ALA A 150 1.94 2.74 20.11
C ALA A 150 3.13 2.75 19.13
N ASP A 151 4.34 2.76 19.68
CA ASP A 151 5.55 2.51 18.89
C ASP A 151 5.49 1.09 18.32
N ILE A 152 5.89 0.94 17.06
CA ILE A 152 6.01 -0.37 16.41
C ILE A 152 7.43 -0.49 15.88
N HIS A 153 8.16 -1.49 16.37
CA HIS A 153 9.53 -1.79 15.96
C HIS A 153 9.51 -2.93 14.95
N LEU A 154 10.12 -2.70 13.78
CA LEU A 154 10.07 -3.59 12.64
C LEU A 154 11.47 -3.79 12.10
N ASN A 155 11.83 -5.03 11.82
CA ASN A 155 13.10 -5.31 11.15
C ASN A 155 13.00 -4.93 9.66
N ALA A 156 13.93 -4.10 9.18
CA ALA A 156 13.92 -3.56 7.82
C ALA A 156 14.08 -4.66 6.76
N LYS A 157 14.96 -5.65 7.01
CA LYS A 157 15.11 -6.82 6.13
C LYS A 157 13.82 -7.62 6.09
N SER A 158 13.22 -7.93 7.24
CA SER A 158 11.97 -8.69 7.31
C SER A 158 10.84 -8.01 6.56
N LEU A 159 10.72 -6.68 6.63
CA LEU A 159 9.72 -5.92 5.87
C LEU A 159 9.87 -6.08 4.35
N LEU A 160 11.10 -6.20 3.81
CA LEU A 160 11.31 -6.44 2.38
C LEU A 160 10.77 -7.79 1.90
N ASN A 161 10.76 -8.82 2.76
CA ASN A 161 10.11 -10.11 2.48
C ASN A 161 8.60 -9.97 2.24
N HIS A 162 7.98 -8.87 2.68
CA HIS A 162 6.56 -8.61 2.51
C HIS A 162 6.26 -7.61 1.39
N CYS A 163 7.28 -7.17 0.65
CA CYS A 163 7.14 -6.29 -0.51
C CYS A 163 7.04 -7.13 -1.79
N VAL A 164 5.84 -7.23 -2.36
CA VAL A 164 5.53 -8.11 -3.50
C VAL A 164 6.45 -7.86 -4.69
N GLY A 165 6.74 -6.59 -4.98
CA GLY A 165 7.51 -6.24 -6.17
C GLY A 165 8.98 -6.64 -6.12
N VAL A 166 9.51 -6.98 -4.93
CA VAL A 166 10.90 -7.45 -4.77
C VAL A 166 10.99 -8.81 -4.08
N HIS A 167 9.86 -9.44 -3.78
CA HIS A 167 9.77 -10.68 -3.00
C HIS A 167 10.58 -11.83 -3.60
N ARG A 168 10.58 -11.96 -4.93
CA ARG A 168 11.36 -12.99 -5.63
C ARG A 168 12.87 -12.78 -5.49
N ALA A 169 13.33 -11.54 -5.68
CA ALA A 169 14.73 -11.19 -5.47
C ALA A 169 15.14 -11.44 -4.01
N TYR A 170 14.28 -11.09 -3.05
CA TYR A 170 14.48 -11.37 -1.64
C TYR A 170 14.62 -12.87 -1.38
N SER A 171 13.69 -13.68 -1.90
CA SER A 171 13.66 -15.14 -1.72
C SER A 171 14.93 -15.80 -2.26
N GLU A 172 15.39 -15.35 -3.43
CA GLU A 172 16.62 -15.82 -4.07
C GLU A 172 17.88 -15.46 -3.25
N ILE A 173 18.07 -14.18 -2.93
CA ILE A 173 19.28 -13.68 -2.23
C ILE A 173 19.42 -14.27 -0.82
N TYR A 174 18.30 -14.55 -0.16
CA TYR A 174 18.30 -15.13 1.19
C TYR A 174 18.05 -16.63 1.23
N ASN A 175 17.88 -17.29 0.07
CA ASN A 175 17.57 -18.72 -0.04
C ASN A 175 16.37 -19.12 0.84
N GLN A 176 15.26 -18.39 0.71
CA GLN A 176 14.02 -18.62 1.47
C GLN A 176 12.87 -18.95 0.52
N SER A 177 11.97 -19.82 0.94
CA SER A 177 10.77 -20.16 0.17
C SER A 177 9.83 -18.96 0.02
N GLU A 178 9.14 -18.85 -1.12
CA GLU A 178 8.17 -17.79 -1.33
C GLU A 178 7.00 -17.89 -0.33
N ILE A 179 6.63 -16.74 0.25
CA ILE A 179 5.51 -16.64 1.21
C ILE A 179 4.19 -16.29 0.54
N PHE A 180 4.22 -15.79 -0.70
CA PHE A 180 3.02 -15.34 -1.40
C PHE A 180 2.38 -16.44 -2.24
N VAL A 181 1.07 -16.53 -2.15
CA VAL A 181 0.22 -17.36 -2.98
C VAL A 181 -0.60 -16.44 -3.88
N ARG A 182 -0.48 -16.61 -5.19
CA ARG A 182 -1.15 -15.75 -6.17
C ARG A 182 -2.66 -16.03 -6.24
N VAL A 183 -3.45 -14.97 -6.31
CA VAL A 183 -4.87 -15.03 -6.70
C VAL A 183 -4.95 -15.05 -8.22
N LYS A 184 -5.52 -16.11 -8.80
CA LYS A 184 -5.70 -16.26 -10.26
C LYS A 184 -6.86 -15.43 -10.77
N SER A 185 -7.99 -15.51 -10.08
CA SER A 185 -9.24 -14.84 -10.43
C SER A 185 -10.01 -14.52 -9.15
N ALA A 186 -10.83 -13.48 -9.18
CA ALA A 186 -11.64 -13.05 -8.05
C ALA A 186 -12.99 -12.55 -8.52
N LYS A 187 -14.05 -12.99 -7.84
CA LYS A 187 -15.44 -12.68 -8.15
C LYS A 187 -16.15 -12.19 -6.92
N LEU A 188 -17.15 -11.34 -7.14
CA LEU A 188 -18.07 -10.91 -6.12
C LEU A 188 -19.44 -11.51 -6.43
N LEU A 189 -19.94 -12.33 -5.53
CA LEU A 189 -21.19 -13.05 -5.69
C LEU A 189 -22.21 -12.53 -4.69
N LYS A 190 -23.48 -12.69 -5.03
CA LYS A 190 -24.61 -12.35 -4.18
C LYS A 190 -25.56 -13.54 -4.08
N ASP A 191 -25.96 -13.86 -2.86
CA ASP A 191 -27.02 -14.83 -2.59
C ASP A 191 -27.96 -14.28 -1.50
N GLY A 192 -29.19 -13.90 -1.89
CA GLY A 192 -30.12 -13.22 -0.99
C GLY A 192 -29.52 -11.90 -0.45
N ARG A 193 -29.20 -11.89 0.84
CA ARG A 193 -28.56 -10.78 1.56
C ARG A 193 -27.06 -11.01 1.81
N GLU A 194 -26.51 -12.13 1.38
CA GLU A 194 -25.08 -12.40 1.50
C GLU A 194 -24.31 -11.82 0.32
N LEU A 195 -23.23 -11.11 0.63
CA LEU A 195 -22.22 -10.66 -0.32
C LEU A 195 -20.98 -11.52 -0.12
N ILE A 196 -20.54 -12.23 -1.16
CA ILE A 196 -19.52 -13.26 -1.06
C ILE A 196 -18.36 -12.91 -1.99
N TYR A 197 -17.19 -12.64 -1.43
CA TYR A 197 -15.95 -12.56 -2.19
C TYR A 197 -15.37 -13.95 -2.35
N ARG A 198 -15.14 -14.36 -3.59
CA ARG A 198 -14.56 -15.67 -3.90
C ARG A 198 -13.38 -15.53 -4.84
N ALA A 199 -12.21 -15.98 -4.41
CA ALA A 199 -10.97 -15.83 -5.16
C ALA A 199 -10.26 -17.17 -5.33
N GLU A 200 -10.00 -17.57 -6.57
CA GLU A 200 -9.27 -18.80 -6.89
C GLU A 200 -7.75 -18.62 -6.68
N LEU A 201 -7.12 -19.59 -6.02
CA LEU A 201 -5.72 -19.51 -5.61
C LEU A 201 -4.83 -20.44 -6.46
N ALA A 202 -3.66 -19.94 -6.82
CA ALA A 202 -2.58 -20.75 -7.40
C ALA A 202 -1.72 -21.33 -6.27
N CYS A 203 -2.22 -22.38 -5.63
CA CYS A 203 -1.60 -22.95 -4.43
C CYS A 203 -1.52 -24.47 -4.49
N SER A 204 -0.54 -25.00 -3.76
CA SER A 204 -0.33 -26.43 -3.52
C SER A 204 -1.09 -26.88 -2.27
N SER A 205 -1.22 -28.21 -2.07
CA SER A 205 -1.84 -28.76 -0.85
C SER A 205 -1.14 -28.31 0.44
N SER A 206 0.20 -28.12 0.41
CA SER A 206 0.95 -27.59 1.57
C SER A 206 0.64 -26.13 1.90
N ASP A 207 0.25 -25.32 0.90
CA ASP A 207 -0.09 -23.92 1.12
C ASP A 207 -1.43 -23.76 1.86
N ILE A 208 -2.36 -24.69 1.66
CA ILE A 208 -3.70 -24.65 2.26
C ILE A 208 -3.61 -24.57 3.79
N ALA A 209 -2.83 -25.47 4.40
CA ALA A 209 -2.66 -25.51 5.85
C ALA A 209 -2.06 -24.18 6.37
N ALA A 210 -1.01 -23.67 5.71
CA ALA A 210 -0.36 -22.42 6.11
C ALA A 210 -1.29 -21.21 5.98
N LEU A 211 -2.09 -21.14 4.91
CA LEU A 211 -3.10 -20.09 4.72
C LEU A 211 -4.20 -20.17 5.79
N SER A 212 -4.73 -21.36 6.06
CA SER A 212 -5.73 -21.54 7.12
C SER A 212 -5.18 -21.16 8.50
N SER A 213 -3.92 -21.48 8.80
CA SER A 213 -3.25 -21.04 10.04
C SER A 213 -3.06 -19.52 10.13
N CYS A 214 -3.00 -18.82 9.00
CA CYS A 214 -3.01 -17.35 8.95
C CYS A 214 -4.43 -16.74 9.08
N GLY A 215 -5.46 -17.57 9.27
CA GLY A 215 -6.84 -17.12 9.46
C GLY A 215 -7.64 -16.91 8.17
N TYR A 216 -7.16 -17.39 7.02
CA TYR A 216 -7.92 -17.36 5.78
C TYR A 216 -8.99 -18.44 5.71
N ASN A 217 -10.17 -18.08 5.19
CA ASN A 217 -11.24 -19.03 4.93
C ASN A 217 -11.00 -19.74 3.59
N ILE A 218 -10.29 -20.87 3.63
CA ILE A 218 -9.96 -21.64 2.43
C ILE A 218 -11.01 -22.73 2.19
N VAL A 219 -11.59 -22.74 0.99
CA VAL A 219 -12.58 -23.71 0.53
C VAL A 219 -12.00 -24.52 -0.63
N GLN A 220 -12.14 -25.83 -0.58
CA GLN A 220 -11.76 -26.74 -1.66
C GLN A 220 -13.02 -27.23 -2.38
N GLU A 221 -13.10 -27.05 -3.69
CA GLU A 221 -14.21 -27.52 -4.52
C GLU A 221 -13.68 -28.11 -5.82
N GLY A 222 -13.89 -29.42 -6.01
CA GLY A 222 -13.25 -30.17 -7.09
C GLY A 222 -11.73 -30.08 -7.01
N GLN A 223 -11.08 -29.64 -8.08
CA GLN A 223 -9.63 -29.36 -8.11
C GLN A 223 -9.26 -27.91 -7.76
N GLY A 224 -10.25 -27.05 -7.51
CA GLY A 224 -10.03 -25.64 -7.21
C GLY A 224 -9.88 -25.37 -5.72
N VAL A 225 -8.98 -24.45 -5.38
CA VAL A 225 -8.82 -23.91 -4.02
C VAL A 225 -9.19 -22.44 -4.03
N PHE A 226 -10.05 -22.03 -3.11
CA PHE A 226 -10.63 -20.69 -3.08
C PHE A 226 -10.48 -20.04 -1.70
N LEU A 227 -10.21 -18.74 -1.67
CA LEU A 227 -10.53 -17.89 -0.53
C LEU A 227 -12.01 -17.48 -0.65
N GLU A 228 -12.81 -17.70 0.39
CA GLU A 228 -14.22 -17.27 0.43
C GLU A 228 -14.50 -16.43 1.69
N GLU A 229 -14.89 -15.16 1.51
CA GLU A 229 -15.28 -14.26 2.58
C GLU A 229 -16.72 -13.77 2.36
N THR A 230 -17.53 -13.78 3.41
CA THR A 230 -18.97 -13.51 3.33
C THR A 230 -19.36 -12.41 4.30
N TYR A 231 -20.15 -11.46 3.81
CA TYR A 231 -20.74 -10.38 4.59
C TYR A 231 -22.26 -10.33 4.42
N SER A 232 -22.99 -10.37 5.53
CA SER A 232 -24.45 -10.30 5.54
C SER A 232 -24.92 -8.84 5.49
N MET A 233 -25.56 -8.46 4.39
CA MET A 233 -26.08 -7.11 4.16
C MET A 233 -27.40 -6.87 4.89
N SER A 234 -27.65 -5.61 5.24
CA SER A 234 -28.93 -5.19 5.83
C SER A 234 -30.11 -5.27 4.85
N THR A 235 -29.84 -5.12 3.55
CA THR A 235 -30.86 -5.09 2.49
C THR A 235 -30.46 -5.99 1.30
N TYR A 236 -31.42 -6.26 0.41
CA TYR A 236 -31.16 -7.06 -0.81
C TYR A 236 -30.36 -6.31 -1.88
N THR A 237 -30.09 -5.02 -1.75
CA THR A 237 -29.31 -4.26 -2.74
C THR A 237 -28.02 -3.78 -2.07
N PRO A 238 -26.83 -4.24 -2.54
CA PRO A 238 -25.56 -3.82 -1.96
C PRO A 238 -25.38 -2.30 -2.07
N LYS A 239 -25.12 -1.67 -0.93
CA LYS A 239 -24.74 -0.26 -0.81
C LYS A 239 -23.23 -0.16 -0.65
N ARG A 240 -22.68 1.05 -0.87
CA ARG A 240 -21.25 1.32 -0.69
C ARG A 240 -20.68 0.83 0.64
N GLY A 241 -21.44 0.99 1.73
CA GLY A 241 -21.07 0.51 3.06
C GLY A 241 -20.86 -1.00 3.13
N ASP A 242 -21.62 -1.79 2.37
CA ASP A 242 -21.50 -3.25 2.33
C ASP A 242 -20.20 -3.68 1.61
N TYR A 243 -19.87 -3.04 0.47
CA TYR A 243 -18.57 -3.26 -0.22
C TYR A 243 -17.39 -2.90 0.70
N TYR A 244 -17.50 -1.77 1.41
CA TYR A 244 -16.48 -1.36 2.37
C TYR A 244 -16.34 -2.37 3.51
N ALA A 245 -17.44 -2.81 4.12
CA ALA A 245 -17.40 -3.76 5.23
C ALA A 245 -16.74 -5.09 4.82
N LEU A 246 -17.11 -5.67 3.68
CA LEU A 246 -16.48 -6.88 3.18
C LEU A 246 -15.01 -6.66 2.78
N SER A 247 -14.69 -5.53 2.15
CA SER A 247 -13.30 -5.15 1.86
C SER A 247 -12.43 -5.06 3.13
N GLN A 248 -12.96 -4.50 4.22
CA GLN A 248 -12.27 -4.45 5.50
C GLN A 248 -12.03 -5.85 6.09
N GLN A 249 -12.99 -6.76 5.99
CA GLN A 249 -12.79 -8.16 6.42
C GLN A 249 -11.66 -8.84 5.64
N ILE A 250 -11.66 -8.69 4.32
CA ILE A 250 -10.62 -9.26 3.44
C ILE A 250 -9.25 -8.65 3.77
N ARG A 251 -9.17 -7.32 3.91
CA ARG A 251 -7.92 -6.60 4.20
C ARG A 251 -7.39 -6.90 5.60
N ALA A 252 -8.26 -7.05 6.60
CA ALA A 252 -7.85 -7.40 7.97
C ALA A 252 -7.20 -8.79 8.04
N LYS A 253 -7.65 -9.74 7.22
CA LYS A 253 -6.98 -11.03 7.05
C LYS A 253 -5.68 -10.92 6.27
N GLY A 254 -5.50 -9.87 5.47
CA GLY A 254 -4.30 -9.57 4.71
C GLY A 254 -4.45 -9.94 3.25
N ILE A 255 -4.36 -8.94 2.37
CA ILE A 255 -4.32 -9.12 0.92
C ILE A 255 -3.25 -8.20 0.35
N TRP A 256 -2.33 -8.78 -0.40
CA TRP A 256 -1.21 -8.09 -1.01
C TRP A 256 -1.48 -7.91 -2.49
N TYR A 257 -0.85 -6.90 -3.09
CA TYR A 257 -1.11 -6.57 -4.48
C TYR A 257 0.05 -5.86 -5.14
N PHE A 258 0.11 -5.94 -6.45
CA PHE A 258 1.12 -5.26 -7.26
C PHE A 258 0.47 -4.78 -8.56
N ILE A 259 0.81 -3.57 -8.99
CA ILE A 259 0.37 -3.04 -10.28
C ILE A 259 1.35 -3.51 -11.36
N GLY A 260 0.93 -4.47 -12.17
CA GLY A 260 1.64 -4.90 -13.37
C GLY A 260 1.07 -4.29 -14.66
N ASN A 261 1.52 -4.81 -15.81
CA ASN A 261 1.06 -4.39 -17.12
C ASN A 261 -0.42 -4.68 -17.36
N SER A 262 -0.94 -5.77 -16.80
CA SER A 262 -2.35 -6.19 -16.90
C SER A 262 -3.24 -5.63 -15.78
N GLY A 263 -2.74 -4.66 -15.01
CA GLY A 263 -3.42 -4.12 -13.85
C GLY A 263 -3.00 -4.79 -12.53
N TYR A 264 -3.92 -4.87 -11.58
CA TYR A 264 -3.63 -5.38 -10.24
C TYR A 264 -3.52 -6.91 -10.23
N THR A 265 -2.42 -7.42 -9.70
CA THR A 265 -2.29 -8.83 -9.31
C THR A 265 -2.38 -8.91 -7.79
N MET A 266 -3.23 -9.81 -7.27
CA MET A 266 -3.42 -9.99 -5.83
C MET A 266 -2.74 -11.26 -5.32
N TYR A 267 -2.35 -11.25 -4.05
CA TYR A 267 -1.64 -12.32 -3.37
C TYR A 267 -2.15 -12.47 -1.93
N LEU A 268 -2.08 -13.68 -1.41
CA LEU A 268 -2.23 -13.99 0.02
C LEU A 268 -0.85 -14.33 0.59
N SER A 269 -0.60 -14.03 1.85
CA SER A 269 0.67 -14.38 2.53
C SER A 269 0.49 -15.51 3.52
N LYS A 270 1.35 -16.51 3.41
CA LYS A 270 1.47 -17.64 4.36
C LYS A 270 2.25 -17.28 5.63
N CYS A 271 2.78 -16.05 5.74
CA CYS A 271 3.56 -15.60 6.89
C CYS A 271 2.65 -14.85 7.89
N PRO A 272 2.57 -15.27 9.16
CA PRO A 272 1.68 -14.62 10.14
C PRO A 272 2.17 -13.24 10.58
N ASP A 273 3.45 -12.93 10.40
CA ASP A 273 4.05 -11.69 10.91
C ASP A 273 4.08 -10.57 9.86
N HIS A 274 4.35 -9.34 10.30
CA HIS A 274 4.60 -8.17 9.46
C HIS A 274 3.55 -7.94 8.34
N ARG A 275 2.27 -8.17 8.68
CA ARG A 275 1.14 -8.12 7.73
C ARG A 275 0.64 -6.69 7.48
N TYR A 276 1.45 -5.89 6.80
CA TYR A 276 1.15 -4.50 6.45
C TYR A 276 0.85 -4.34 4.95
N SER A 277 0.13 -3.27 4.60
CA SER A 277 -0.11 -2.91 3.21
C SER A 277 1.19 -2.63 2.45
N GLN A 278 1.13 -2.71 1.11
CA GLN A 278 2.29 -2.41 0.27
C GLN A 278 2.73 -0.95 0.41
N GLU A 279 1.79 -0.02 0.49
CA GLU A 279 2.09 1.40 0.69
C GLU A 279 2.83 1.65 2.00
N SER A 280 2.39 1.02 3.09
CA SER A 280 3.04 1.10 4.39
C SER A 280 4.46 0.54 4.35
N ILE A 281 4.64 -0.65 3.75
CA ILE A 281 5.96 -1.28 3.63
C ILE A 281 6.90 -0.40 2.80
N ILE A 282 6.46 0.05 1.62
CA ILE A 282 7.29 0.88 0.74
C ILE A 282 7.67 2.18 1.45
N TYR A 283 6.72 2.83 2.13
CA TYR A 283 6.99 4.07 2.87
C TYR A 283 8.02 3.88 3.99
N MET A 284 7.88 2.83 4.79
CA MET A 284 8.79 2.53 5.92
C MET A 284 10.20 2.15 5.44
N ILE A 285 10.31 1.33 4.39
CA ILE A 285 11.60 0.97 3.80
C ILE A 285 12.25 2.18 3.13
N MET A 286 11.49 3.00 2.41
CA MET A 286 12.04 4.20 1.77
C MET A 286 12.58 5.19 2.81
N PHE A 287 11.90 5.34 3.95
CA PHE A 287 12.42 6.11 5.07
C PHE A 287 13.76 5.57 5.57
N TYR A 288 13.85 4.25 5.80
CA TYR A 288 15.08 3.62 6.26
C TYR A 288 16.23 3.88 5.30
N LEU A 289 16.02 3.61 4.00
CA LEU A 289 17.02 3.82 2.95
C LEU A 289 17.42 5.30 2.85
N GLY A 290 16.46 6.22 3.00
CA GLY A 290 16.73 7.66 3.05
C GLY A 290 17.55 8.07 4.28
N SER A 291 17.32 7.45 5.44
CA SER A 291 18.14 7.70 6.63
C SER A 291 19.58 7.22 6.45
N ILE A 292 19.80 5.96 6.04
CA ILE A 292 21.18 5.45 5.87
C ILE A 292 21.96 6.23 4.82
N THR A 293 21.28 6.70 3.76
CA THR A 293 21.87 7.60 2.76
C THR A 293 22.49 8.85 3.40
N ARG A 294 21.81 9.42 4.39
CA ARG A 294 22.21 10.69 5.01
C ARG A 294 23.17 10.52 6.19
N TYR A 295 22.91 9.53 7.04
CA TYR A 295 23.58 9.40 8.34
C TYR A 295 24.60 8.26 8.39
N HIS A 296 24.48 7.26 7.51
CA HIS A 296 25.33 6.05 7.51
C HIS A 296 25.76 5.65 6.09
N PRO A 297 26.45 6.52 5.33
CA PRO A 297 26.77 6.27 3.92
C PRO A 297 27.61 5.00 3.69
N TYR A 298 28.48 4.63 4.63
CA TYR A 298 29.23 3.37 4.55
C TYR A 298 28.34 2.12 4.62
N MET A 299 27.26 2.18 5.40
CA MET A 299 26.29 1.09 5.47
C MET A 299 25.47 0.98 4.18
N PHE A 300 25.11 2.13 3.59
CA PHE A 300 24.52 2.16 2.27
C PHE A 300 25.44 1.49 1.26
N ASP A 301 26.72 1.87 1.24
CA ASP A 301 27.71 1.30 0.33
C ASP A 301 27.87 -0.20 0.51
N GLN A 302 27.87 -0.69 1.76
CA GLN A 302 27.89 -2.11 2.04
C GLN A 302 26.66 -2.83 1.45
N ILE A 303 25.45 -2.33 1.72
CA ILE A 303 24.21 -2.92 1.18
C ILE A 303 24.23 -2.96 -0.36
N PHE A 304 24.80 -1.94 -1.00
CA PHE A 304 24.86 -1.80 -2.45
C PHE A 304 26.14 -2.37 -3.10
N SER A 305 26.99 -3.05 -2.33
CA SER A 305 28.16 -3.79 -2.83
C SER A 305 28.16 -5.28 -2.46
N ASP A 306 27.30 -5.66 -1.50
CA ASP A 306 27.07 -7.04 -1.11
C ASP A 306 25.92 -7.67 -1.93
N LYS A 307 25.48 -8.86 -1.52
CA LYS A 307 24.43 -9.64 -2.17
C LYS A 307 23.07 -8.92 -2.25
N GLU A 308 22.82 -7.93 -1.37
CA GLU A 308 21.59 -7.14 -1.34
C GLU A 308 21.49 -6.10 -2.47
N GLN A 309 22.56 -5.84 -3.22
CA GLN A 309 22.58 -4.82 -4.27
C GLN A 309 21.44 -5.00 -5.28
N TRP A 310 21.22 -6.23 -5.76
CA TRP A 310 20.14 -6.51 -6.71
C TRP A 310 18.77 -6.24 -6.10
N LEU A 311 18.51 -6.72 -4.88
CA LEU A 311 17.26 -6.48 -4.15
C LEU A 311 16.95 -4.99 -4.00
N MET A 312 17.95 -4.18 -3.64
CA MET A 312 17.75 -2.75 -3.43
C MET A 312 17.61 -1.98 -4.73
N SER A 313 18.34 -2.38 -5.78
CA SER A 313 18.19 -1.83 -7.12
C SER A 313 16.78 -2.07 -7.66
N GLU A 314 16.25 -3.29 -7.51
CA GLU A 314 14.85 -3.61 -7.86
C GLU A 314 13.86 -2.76 -7.04
N PHE A 315 14.11 -2.61 -5.74
CA PHE A 315 13.25 -1.82 -4.86
C PHE A 315 13.17 -0.36 -5.32
N LEU A 316 14.32 0.29 -5.51
CA LEU A 316 14.39 1.70 -5.93
C LEU A 316 13.87 1.92 -7.35
N SER A 317 13.99 0.92 -8.23
CA SER A 317 13.52 1.05 -9.62
C SER A 317 12.00 0.90 -9.76
N THR A 318 11.36 0.11 -8.88
CA THR A 318 9.96 -0.29 -9.07
C THR A 318 9.02 0.29 -8.02
N GLN A 319 9.43 0.32 -6.75
CA GLN A 319 8.55 0.64 -5.63
C GLN A 319 8.15 2.11 -5.52
N PRO A 320 8.97 3.10 -5.89
CA PRO A 320 8.53 4.50 -5.83
C PRO A 320 7.29 4.78 -6.65
N LYS A 321 7.21 4.17 -7.83
CA LYS A 321 6.06 4.31 -8.72
C LYS A 321 4.87 3.50 -8.23
N GLN A 322 5.08 2.31 -7.67
CA GLN A 322 4.01 1.57 -6.98
C GLN A 322 3.40 2.43 -5.87
N PHE A 323 4.22 3.03 -5.01
CA PHE A 323 3.73 3.88 -3.91
C PHE A 323 2.83 5.01 -4.42
N LEU A 324 3.25 5.79 -5.44
CA LEU A 324 2.45 6.90 -5.96
C LEU A 324 1.04 6.43 -6.39
N TYR A 325 0.96 5.36 -7.18
CA TYR A 325 -0.31 4.89 -7.73
C TYR A 325 -1.18 4.20 -6.67
N LEU A 326 -0.58 3.41 -5.78
CA LEU A 326 -1.30 2.75 -4.69
C LEU A 326 -1.82 3.76 -3.66
N ALA A 327 -1.00 4.74 -3.26
CA ALA A 327 -1.42 5.82 -2.36
C ALA A 327 -2.55 6.67 -2.97
N THR A 328 -2.50 6.90 -4.28
CA THR A 328 -3.57 7.59 -5.02
C THR A 328 -4.86 6.76 -5.03
N ALA A 329 -4.77 5.47 -5.38
CA ALA A 329 -5.91 4.55 -5.36
C ALA A 329 -6.57 4.47 -3.98
N ASN A 330 -5.76 4.36 -2.92
CA ASN A 330 -6.22 4.34 -1.54
C ASN A 330 -6.94 5.64 -1.14
N THR A 331 -6.39 6.80 -1.51
CA THR A 331 -6.99 8.10 -1.16
C THR A 331 -8.36 8.28 -1.81
N LEU A 332 -8.50 7.90 -3.08
CA LEU A 332 -9.76 8.04 -3.81
C LEU A 332 -10.78 6.97 -3.43
N GLY A 333 -10.30 5.82 -2.95
CA GLY A 333 -11.06 4.61 -2.78
C GLY A 333 -11.51 4.00 -4.11
N GLN A 334 -10.61 4.01 -5.10
CA GLN A 334 -10.88 3.62 -6.49
C GLN A 334 -9.66 2.93 -7.10
N ILE A 335 -9.88 2.08 -8.11
CA ILE A 335 -8.78 1.46 -8.89
C ILE A 335 -8.11 2.55 -9.74
N VAL A 336 -6.78 2.69 -9.63
CA VAL A 336 -6.00 3.65 -10.42
C VAL A 336 -4.86 2.92 -11.13
N LEU A 337 -4.80 3.03 -12.47
CA LEU A 337 -3.71 2.47 -13.27
C LEU A 337 -2.92 3.56 -13.98
N LYS A 338 -1.67 3.25 -14.31
CA LYS A 338 -0.88 4.06 -15.23
C LYS A 338 -1.36 3.84 -16.67
N ALA A 339 -1.48 4.94 -17.42
CA ALA A 339 -1.59 4.86 -18.87
C ALA A 339 -0.26 4.34 -19.46
N TYR A 340 -0.28 3.18 -20.08
CA TYR A 340 0.82 2.73 -20.92
C TYR A 340 0.55 3.23 -22.33
N ALA A 341 1.10 4.38 -22.69
CA ALA A 341 1.28 4.72 -24.09
C ALA A 341 2.65 4.20 -24.49
N SER A 342 2.71 2.99 -25.03
CA SER A 342 3.81 2.60 -25.91
C SER A 342 3.53 3.29 -27.25
N PHE A 343 4.27 4.34 -27.58
CA PHE A 343 4.34 4.83 -28.95
C PHE A 343 5.47 4.12 -29.68
#